data_AF-A0A973L4Q6-F1
#
_entry.id   AF-A0A973L4Q6-F1
#
_cell.length_a   1.000
_cell.length_b   1.000
_cell.length_c   1.000
_cell.angle_alpha   90.00
_cell.angle_beta   90.00
_cell.angle_gamma   90.00
#
_symmetry.space_group_name_H-M   'P 1'
#
loop_
_entity.id
_entity.type
_entity.pdbx_description
1 polymer ?
#
loop_
_entity_poly.entity_id
_entity_poly.type
_entity_poly.pdbx_seq_one_letter_code
_entity_poly.pdbx_strand_id
1 'polypeptide(L)' 'MSPISPDESTVRPTAAVLNARIRDLVSKCRVWTPGALAELHRLQVAYLDAQRAEAALSRGDVARVA' A
#
# COMPACT_ATOMS: atom_id res chain seq x y z
N MET A 1 7.25 -5.54 -35.12
CA MET A 1 6.37 -4.97 -34.07
C MET A 1 6.88 -5.52 -32.74
N SER A 2 7.51 -4.70 -31.92
CA SER A 2 7.98 -5.11 -30.59
C SER A 2 6.80 -5.14 -29.61
N PRO A 3 6.70 -6.13 -28.71
CA PRO A 3 5.64 -6.17 -27.71
C PRO A 3 5.84 -5.02 -26.72
N ILE A 4 4.74 -4.32 -26.41
CA ILE A 4 4.67 -3.33 -25.34
C ILE A 4 4.88 -4.10 -24.03
N SER A 5 6.03 -3.94 -23.39
CA SER A 5 6.23 -4.40 -22.02
C SER A 5 5.13 -3.76 -21.15
N PRO A 6 4.37 -4.54 -20.36
CA PRO A 6 3.38 -3.96 -19.47
C PRO A 6 4.11 -3.03 -18.50
N ASP A 7 3.62 -1.79 -18.44
CA ASP A 7 4.10 -0.70 -17.62
C ASP A 7 4.25 -1.17 -16.16
N GLU A 8 5.49 -1.38 -15.70
CA GLU A 8 5.83 -1.73 -14.30
C GLU A 8 5.37 -0.65 -13.30
N SER A 9 4.87 0.49 -13.79
CA SER A 9 4.33 1.61 -13.02
C SER A 9 2.89 1.41 -12.49
N THR A 10 2.31 0.21 -12.64
CA THR A 10 0.92 -0.08 -12.23
C THR A 10 0.77 -0.99 -11.01
N VAL A 11 1.88 -1.41 -10.38
CA VAL A 11 1.82 -2.28 -9.19
C VAL A 11 1.35 -1.46 -7.98
N ARG A 12 0.11 -1.75 -7.54
CA ARG A 12 -0.46 -1.17 -6.31
C ARG A 12 0.51 -1.46 -5.14
N PRO A 13 0.95 -0.45 -4.37
CA PRO A 13 1.97 -0.64 -3.35
C PRO A 13 1.49 -1.62 -2.26
N THR A 14 2.40 -2.47 -1.79
CA THR A 14 2.11 -3.44 -0.72
C THR A 14 1.93 -2.76 0.62
N ALA A 15 1.32 -3.47 1.57
CA ALA A 15 1.15 -2.99 2.94
C ALA A 15 2.51 -2.65 3.58
N ALA A 16 3.56 -3.45 3.31
CA ALA A 16 4.90 -3.21 3.82
C ALA A 16 5.50 -1.87 3.33
N VAL A 17 5.35 -1.56 2.04
CA VAL A 17 5.82 -0.29 1.45
C VAL A 17 5.07 0.89 2.04
N LEU A 18 3.75 0.78 2.19
CA LEU A 18 2.91 1.84 2.77
C LEU A 18 3.24 2.08 4.24
N ASN A 19 3.47 1.02 5.02
CA ASN A 19 3.91 1.14 6.42
C ASN A 19 5.27 1.84 6.54
N ALA A 20 6.21 1.54 5.65
CA ALA A 20 7.50 2.23 5.61
C ALA A 20 7.34 3.73 5.36
N ARG A 21 6.45 4.12 4.43
CA ARG A 21 6.13 5.55 4.17
C ARG A 21 5.47 6.24 5.36
N ILE A 22 4.56 5.56 6.05
CA ILE A 22 3.94 6.08 7.28
C ILE A 22 5.01 6.35 8.34
N ARG A 23 5.90 5.38 8.59
CA ARG A 23 6.99 5.52 9.57
C ARG A 23 7.95 6.66 9.19
N ASP A 24 8.28 6.77 7.91
CA ASP A 24 9.13 7.84 7.39
C ASP A 24 8.49 9.22 7.62
N LEU A 25 7.22 9.39 7.25
CA LEU A 25 6.46 10.62 7.47
C LEU A 25 6.43 10.99 8.95
N VAL A 26 6.08 10.05 9.83
CA VAL A 26 6.03 10.28 11.28
C VAL A 26 7.40 10.66 11.82
N SER A 27 8.47 10.02 11.37
CA SER A 27 9.83 10.32 11.86
C SER A 27 10.34 11.70 11.43
N LYS A 28 9.90 12.20 10.27
CA LYS A 28 10.32 13.48 9.70
C LYS A 28 9.41 14.64 10.09
N CYS A 29 8.17 14.36 10.50
CA CYS A 29 7.19 15.37 10.84
C CYS A 29 7.45 15.93 12.25
N ARG A 30 8.19 17.05 12.32
CA ARG A 30 8.41 17.77 13.59
C ARG A 30 7.20 18.60 14.05
N VAL A 31 6.35 19.00 13.11
CA VAL A 31 5.13 19.79 13.37
C VAL A 31 4.00 19.23 12.51
N TRP A 32 2.91 18.82 13.17
CA TRP A 32 1.73 18.26 12.51
C TRP A 32 0.85 19.36 11.90
N THR A 33 1.13 19.69 10.65
CA THR A 33 0.25 20.57 9.87
C THR A 33 -0.99 19.82 9.41
N PRO A 34 -2.10 20.51 9.10
CA PRO A 34 -3.28 19.88 8.51
C PRO A 34 -2.97 19.05 7.26
N GLY A 35 -2.02 19.50 6.43
CA GLY A 35 -1.56 18.77 5.24
C GLY A 35 -0.83 17.46 5.60
N ALA A 36 0.03 17.48 6.63
CA ALA A 36 0.71 16.29 7.10
C ALA A 36 -0.27 15.26 7.70
N LEU A 37 -1.29 15.73 8.43
CA LEU A 37 -2.36 14.87 8.95
C LEU A 37 -3.20 14.26 7.81
N ALA A 38 -3.53 15.04 6.78
CA ALA A 38 -4.26 14.55 5.62
C ALA A 38 -3.46 13.49 4.85
N GLU A 39 -2.14 13.68 4.69
CA GLU A 39 -1.26 12.68 4.08
C GLU A 39 -1.15 11.41 4.92
N LEU A 40 -0.99 11.54 6.24
CA LEU A 40 -0.98 10.39 7.14
C LEU A 40 -2.27 9.57 7.03
N HIS A 41 -3.43 10.24 7.04
CA HIS A 41 -4.72 9.58 6.89
C HIS A 41 -4.84 8.86 5.54
N ARG A 42 -4.41 9.49 4.44
CA ARG A 42 -4.39 8.88 3.11
C ARG A 42 -3.54 7.61 3.07
N LEU A 43 -2.35 7.65 3.65
CA LEU A 43 -1.46 6.49 3.72
C LEU A 43 -2.03 5.37 4.59
N GLN A 44 -2.69 5.71 5.70
CA GLN A 44 -3.33 4.73 6.58
C GLN A 44 -4.49 4.00 5.90
N VAL A 45 -5.36 4.71 5.17
CA VAL A 45 -6.44 4.08 4.40
C VAL A 45 -5.87 3.12 3.36
N ALA A 46 -4.88 3.58 2.58
CA ALA A 46 -4.22 2.75 1.58
C ALA A 46 -3.56 1.50 2.19
N TYR A 47 -2.93 1.64 3.37
CA TYR A 47 -2.31 0.53 4.08
C TYR A 47 -3.32 -0.55 4.46
N LEU A 48 -4.46 -0.14 5.04
CA LEU A 48 -5.52 -1.08 5.43
C LEU A 48 -6.13 -1.80 4.23
N ASP A 49 -6.32 -1.10 3.11
CA ASP A 49 -6.80 -1.71 1.88
C ASP A 49 -5.81 -2.72 1.30
N ALA A 50 -4.51 -2.41 1.33
CA ALA A 50 -3.46 -3.34 0.92
C ALA A 50 -3.43 -4.58 1.83
N GLN A 51 -3.52 -4.42 3.16
CA GLN A 51 -3.58 -5.55 4.09
C GLN A 51 -4.78 -6.46 3.83
N ARG A 52 -5.96 -5.88 3.53
CA ARG A 52 -7.16 -6.66 3.21
C ARG A 52 -7.01 -7.41 1.90
N ALA A 53 -6.43 -6.78 0.88
CA ALA A 53 -6.17 -7.42 -0.41
C ALA A 53 -5.20 -8.59 -0.26
N GLU A 54 -4.09 -8.38 0.44
CA GLU A 54 -3.10 -9.44 0.74
C GLU A 54 -3.73 -10.59 1.52
N ALA A 55 -4.53 -10.30 2.56
CA ALA A 55 -5.23 -11.32 3.34
C ALA A 55 -6.34 -12.05 2.55
N ALA A 56 -6.92 -11.42 1.53
CA ALA A 56 -7.88 -12.08 0.63
C ALA A 56 -7.16 -13.05 -0.31
N LEU A 57 -5.99 -12.66 -0.84
CA LEU A 57 -5.15 -13.55 -1.66
C LEU A 57 -4.71 -14.78 -0.87
N SER A 58 -4.21 -14.61 0.36
CA SER A 58 -3.80 -15.74 1.21
C SER A 58 -4.94 -16.68 1.60
N ARG A 59 -6.19 -16.19 1.62
CA ARG A 59 -7.39 -17.02 1.89
C ARG A 59 -7.94 -17.70 0.63
N GLY A 60 -7.85 -17.04 -0.52
CA GLY A 60 -8.27 -17.58 -1.82
C GLY A 60 -7.48 -18.80 -2.26
N ASP A 61 -6.21 -18.92 -1.83
CA ASP A 61 -5.36 -20.09 -2.09
C ASP A 61 -5.78 -21.35 -1.29
N VAL A 62 -6.52 -21.18 -0.18
CA VAL A 62 -7.01 -22.32 0.63
C VAL A 62 -8.27 -22.95 0.02
N ALA A 63 -9.04 -22.18 -0.76
CA ALA A 63 -10.30 -22.65 -1.35
C ALA A 63 -10.14 -23.42 -2.68
N ARG A 64 -8.94 -23.48 -3.25
CA ARG A 64 -8.68 -24.10 -4.57
C ARG A 64 -8.07 -25.51 -4.52
N VAL A 65 -7.99 -26.12 -3.34
CA VAL A 65 -7.34 -27.43 -3.10
C VAL A 65 -8.28 -28.46 -2.44
N ALA A 66 -9.59 -28.21 -2.41
CA ALA A 66 -10.58 -29.17 -1.91
C ALA A 66 -11.44 -29.76 -3.04
#